data_AF-A0AAV7LC16-F1
#
_entry.id   AF-A0AAV7LC16-F1
#
_cell.length_a   1.000
_cell.length_b   1.000
_cell.length_c   1.000
_cell.angle_alpha   90.00
_cell.angle_beta   90.00
_cell.angle_gamma   90.00
#
_symmetry.space_group_name_H-M   'P 1'
#
loop_
_entity.id
_entity.type
_entity.pdbx_description
1 polymer ?
#
loop_
_entity_poly.entity_id
_entity_poly.type
_entity_poly.pdbx_seq_one_letter_code
_entity_poly.pdbx_strand_id
1 'polypeptide(L)' 'MQMDFIEMPVCGGLRYVLVIVCVFSHWIEAYPTRRNNSLTVAKLLLRELIPRFGFPISLESDRGRHFDNE' A
#
# COMPACT_ATOMS: atom_id res chain seq x y z
N MET A 1 0.89 8.87 -6.65
CA MET A 1 0.10 8.33 -5.51
C MET A 1 1.03 8.19 -4.33
N GLN A 2 0.55 8.51 -3.14
CA GLN A 2 1.30 8.33 -1.90
C GLN A 2 0.85 7.04 -1.23
N MET A 3 1.79 6.21 -0.78
CA MET A 3 1.49 5.00 -0.02
C MET A 3 2.18 5.02 1.35
N ASP A 4 1.50 4.49 2.36
CA ASP A 4 1.99 4.43 3.73
C ASP A 4 1.44 3.19 4.46
N PHE A 5 2.14 2.72 5.49
CA PHE A 5 1.69 1.65 6.37
C PHE A 5 1.29 2.19 7.73
N ILE A 6 0.08 1.83 8.16
CA ILE A 6 -0.38 2.07 9.53
C ILE A 6 -0.29 0.75 10.29
N GLU A 7 0.39 0.77 11.43
CA GLU A 7 0.36 -0.35 12.37
C GLU A 7 -0.91 -0.28 13.24
N MET A 8 -1.64 -1.38 13.32
CA MET A 8 -2.87 -1.50 14.09
C MET A 8 -2.77 -2.64 15.11
N PRO A 9 -3.56 -2.59 16.20
CA PRO A 9 -3.70 -3.73 17.11
C PRO A 9 -4.07 -4.99 16.33
N VAL A 10 -3.45 -6.12 16.66
CA VAL A 10 -3.63 -7.36 15.91
C VAL A 10 -5.09 -7.81 15.98
N CYS A 11 -5.76 -7.82 14.84
CA CYS A 11 -7.13 -8.31 14.69
C CYS A 11 -7.15 -9.39 13.61
N GLY A 12 -7.54 -10.63 13.95
CA GLY A 12 -7.56 -11.75 12.98
C GLY A 12 -6.18 -12.11 12.37
N GLY A 13 -5.10 -11.74 13.05
CA GLY A 13 -3.72 -11.91 12.56
C GLY A 13 -3.29 -10.90 11.50
N LEU A 14 -4.03 -9.80 11.33
CA LEU A 14 -3.67 -8.62 10.53
C LEU A 14 -3.12 -7.56 11.47
N ARG A 15 -1.94 -7.00 11.16
CA ARG A 15 -1.22 -6.04 12.00
C ARG A 15 -0.95 -4.71 11.29
N TYR A 16 -0.97 -4.71 9.97
CA TYR A 16 -0.63 -3.55 9.16
C TYR A 16 -1.80 -3.23 8.23
N VAL A 17 -1.95 -1.96 7.88
CA VAL A 17 -2.86 -1.50 6.84
C VAL A 17 -2.05 -0.70 5.85
N LEU A 18 -2.02 -1.13 4.59
CA LEU A 18 -1.48 -0.34 3.50
C LEU A 18 -2.53 0.68 3.08
N VAL A 19 -2.20 1.96 3.22
CA VAL A 19 -3.04 3.07 2.78
C VAL A 19 -2.43 3.65 1.51
N ILE A 20 -3.26 3.82 0.48
CA ILE A 20 -2.89 4.43 -0.79
C ILE A 20 -3.78 5.65 -0.99
N VAL A 21 -3.14 6.81 -1.12
CA VAL A 21 -3.81 8.09 -1.32
C VAL A 21 -3.45 8.67 -2.68
N CYS A 22 -4.47 8.99 -3.46
CA CYS A 22 -4.31 9.77 -4.68
C CYS A 22 -4.30 11.26 -4.32
N VAL A 23 -3.13 11.90 -4.38
CA VAL A 23 -2.96 13.33 -4.04
C VAL A 23 -3.80 14.26 -4.92
N PHE A 24 -4.12 13.85 -6.16
CA PHE A 24 -4.92 14.66 -7.07
C PHE A 24 -6.42 14.62 -6.76
N SER A 25 -6.98 13.42 -6.56
CA SER A 25 -8.42 13.24 -6.33
C SER A 25 -8.80 13.16 -4.85
N HIS A 26 -7.82 13.15 -3.95
CA HIS A 26 -7.98 12.82 -2.53
C HIS A 26 -8.68 11.47 -2.27
N TRP A 27 -8.63 10.55 -3.24
CA TRP A 27 -9.16 9.20 -3.09
C TRP A 27 -8.26 8.36 -2.19
N ILE A 28 -8.84 7.64 -1.23
CA ILE A 28 -8.13 6.84 -0.23
C ILE A 28 -8.58 5.38 -0.35
N GLU A 29 -7.63 4.47 -0.49
CA GLU A 29 -7.84 3.04 -0.41
C GLU A 29 -7.01 2.46 0.73
N ALA A 30 -7.62 1.61 1.56
CA ALA A 30 -6.96 1.00 2.72
C ALA A 30 -7.10 -0.51 2.66
N TYR A 31 -5.98 -1.21 2.74
CA TYR A 31 -5.92 -2.66 2.61
C TYR A 31 -5.23 -3.28 3.82
N PRO A 32 -5.92 -4.12 4.61
CA PRO A 32 -5.30 -4.78 5.74
C PRO A 32 -4.34 -5.88 5.27
N THR A 33 -3.14 -5.90 5.84
CA THR A 33 -2.09 -6.87 5.55
C THR A 33 -1.51 -7.48 6.82
N ARG A 34 -0.98 -8.70 6.67
CA ARG A 34 -0.26 -9.38 7.76
C ARG A 34 1.19 -8.93 7.90
N ARG A 35 1.77 -8.41 6.81
CA ARG A 35 3.18 -8.05 6.68
C ARG A 35 3.30 -6.73 5.92
N ASN A 36 4.29 -5.93 6.28
CA ASN A 36 4.65 -4.66 5.66
C ASN A 36 5.90 -4.81 4.76
N ASN A 37 5.91 -5.81 3.88
CA ASN A 37 7.01 -6.05 2.96
C ASN A 37 6.67 -5.60 1.52
N SER A 38 7.69 -5.19 0.78
CA SER A 38 7.60 -4.69 -0.61
C SER A 38 6.86 -5.66 -1.52
N LEU A 39 7.08 -6.97 -1.36
CA LEU A 39 6.41 -8.01 -2.13
C LEU A 39 4.89 -8.04 -1.90
N THR A 40 4.41 -7.80 -0.68
CA THR A 40 2.96 -7.75 -0.41
C THR A 40 2.35 -6.51 -1.04
N VAL A 41 3.04 -5.37 -0.96
CA VAL A 41 2.65 -4.13 -1.62
C VAL A 41 2.54 -4.33 -3.14
N ALA A 42 3.59 -4.87 -3.77
CA ALA A 42 3.60 -5.12 -5.21
C ALA A 42 2.46 -6.03 -5.66
N LYS A 43 2.22 -7.13 -4.93
CA LYS A 43 1.09 -8.03 -5.19
C LYS A 43 -0.26 -7.32 -5.08
N LEU A 44 -0.40 -6.45 -4.09
CA LEU A 44 -1.64 -5.71 -3.87
C LEU A 44 -1.88 -4.67 -4.96
N LEU A 45 -0.84 -3.93 -5.36
CA LEU A 45 -0.90 -2.98 -6.45
C LEU A 45 -1.30 -3.65 -7.78
N LEU A 46 -0.71 -4.81 -8.08
CA LEU A 46 -1.02 -5.58 -9.29
C LEU A 46 -2.43 -6.17 -9.27
N ARG A 47 -2.91 -6.60 -8.11
CA ARG A 47 -4.21 -7.28 -7.97
C ARG A 47 -5.39 -6.32 -7.83
N GLU A 48 -5.21 -5.22 -7.11
CA GLU A 48 -6.30 -4.32 -6.71
C GLU A 48 -6.22 -2.97 -7.42
N LEU A 49 -5.04 -2.34 -7.44
CA LEU A 49 -4.91 -0.97 -7.94
C LEU A 49 -4.91 -0.91 -9.47
N ILE A 50 -4.01 -1.65 -10.13
CA ILE A 50 -3.82 -1.63 -11.58
C ILE A 50 -5.08 -2.02 -12.37
N PRO A 51 -5.83 -3.09 -12.03
CA PRO A 51 -7.04 -3.42 -12.77
C PRO A 51 -8.18 -2.42 -12.59
N ARG A 52 -8.20 -1.66 -11.49
CA ARG A 52 -9.27 -0.67 -11.19
C ARG A 52 -8.95 0.72 -11.74
N PHE A 53 -7.70 1.17 -11.61
CA PHE A 53 -7.30 2.56 -11.86
C PHE A 53 -6.25 2.70 -12.97
N GLY A 54 -5.75 1.59 -13.52
CA GLY A 54 -4.63 1.60 -14.44
C GLY A 54 -3.29 1.79 -13.72
N PHE A 55 -2.23 2.02 -14.52
CA PHE A 55 -0.88 2.17 -13.99
C PHE A 55 -0.65 3.61 -13.48
N PRO A 56 -0.28 3.81 -12.21
CA PRO A 56 0.01 5.15 -11.70
C PRO A 56 1.32 5.68 -12.30
N ILE A 57 1.34 6.98 -12.64
CA ILE A 57 2.51 7.66 -13.24
C ILE A 57 3.69 7.71 -12.25
N SER A 58 3.40 7.87 -10.97
CA SER A 58 4.38 7.83 -9.88
C SER A 58 3.77 7.24 -8.62
N LEU A 59 4.56 6.42 -7.94
CA LEU A 59 4.25 5.82 -6.64
C LEU A 59 5.36 6.29 -5.68
N GLU A 60 4.99 7.14 -4.74
CA GLU A 60 5.89 7.63 -3.71
C GLU A 60 5.54 6.96 -2.39
N SER A 61 6.53 6.30 -1.80
CA SER A 61 6.47 5.77 -0.44
C SER A 61 7.37 6.60 0.45
N ASP A 62 7.09 6.61 1.74
CA ASP A 62 7.86 7.26 2.80
C ASP A 62 9.33 6.76 2.99
N ARG A 63 9.87 5.97 2.05
CA ARG A 63 11.22 5.36 2.11
C ARG A 63 11.48 4.54 3.38
N GLY A 64 10.44 4.05 4.04
CA GLY A 64 10.62 3.00 5.05
C GLY A 64 11.28 1.78 4.41
N ARG A 65 12.14 1.06 5.16
CA ARG A 65 12.79 -0.22 4.73
C ARG A 65 11.80 -1.30 4.26
N HIS A 66 10.50 -1.04 4.44
CA HIS A 66 9.36 -1.83 3.98
C HIS A 66 9.15 -1.80 2.46
N PHE A 67 9.69 -0.80 1.76
CA PHE A 67 9.45 -0.56 0.33
C PHE A 67 10.71 -0.63 -0.54
N ASP A 68 11.88 -0.81 0.07
CA ASP A 68 13.09 -1.13 -0.69
C ASP A 68 13.03 -2.59 -1.16
N ASN A 69 13.25 -2.80 -2.45
CA ASN A 69 13.68 -4.10 -2.96
C ASN A 69 15.20 -4.13 -2.84
N GLU A 70 15.73 -5.18 -2.22
CA GLU A 70 17.12 -5.57 -2.42
C GLU A 70 17.34 -6.02 -3.87
#